data_AF-A0AAE3ZKH3-F1
#
_entry.id   AF-A0AAE3ZKH3-F1
#
_cell.length_a   1.000
_cell.length_b   1.000
_cell.length_c   1.000
_cell.angle_alpha   90.00
_cell.angle_beta   90.00
_cell.angle_gamma   90.00
#
_symmetry.space_group_name_H-M   'P 1'
#
loop_
_entity.id
_entity.type
_entity.pdbx_description
1 polymer ?
#
loop_
_entity_poly.entity_id
_entity_poly.type
_entity_poly.pdbx_seq_one_letter_code
_entity_poly.pdbx_strand_id
1 'polypeptide(L)'
;MAGLTDDEWARPSLCGEWTVEEVVAHLTAGASVGTVRWLVSMLGARFDADVHNRRRLAAHRGATPAETLARYRAIVTGTTAPTGDVPAWLGEVIVHGQDILRPLGRAYAPPIESVTAVAEFFAARDFAVNSRTLVRDLRLRADDGPFTAGDGPLVTGGTLALTMAMAGRVTFCDELSGPGVPVLRSRCTS
;
A
#
# COMPACT_ATOMS: atom_id res chain seq x y z
N MET A 1 4.51 -14.81 5.51
CA MET A 1 5.62 -14.92 4.52
C MET A 1 6.50 -16.15 4.74
N ALA A 2 6.67 -16.68 5.96
CA ALA A 2 7.33 -17.97 6.13
C ALA A 2 6.55 -19.08 5.41
N GLY A 3 7.22 -19.94 4.65
CA GLY A 3 6.60 -21.07 3.95
C GLY A 3 5.90 -20.73 2.64
N LEU A 4 6.22 -19.58 2.01
CA LEU A 4 5.86 -19.35 0.61
C LEU A 4 6.76 -20.19 -0.30
N THR A 5 6.15 -20.81 -1.32
CA THR A 5 6.84 -21.50 -2.41
C THR A 5 7.48 -20.51 -3.39
N ASP A 6 8.43 -20.98 -4.19
CA ASP A 6 9.09 -20.13 -5.21
C ASP A 6 8.07 -19.56 -6.23
N ASP A 7 7.06 -20.36 -6.60
CA ASP A 7 5.97 -19.91 -7.47
C ASP A 7 5.09 -18.82 -6.82
N GLU A 8 4.87 -18.89 -5.51
CA GLU A 8 4.17 -17.83 -4.77
C GLU A 8 5.01 -16.55 -4.69
N TRP A 9 6.35 -16.64 -4.62
CA TRP A 9 7.25 -15.49 -4.63
C TRP A 9 7.30 -14.78 -5.99
N ALA A 10 7.26 -15.56 -7.09
CA ALA A 10 7.25 -15.05 -8.45
C ALA A 10 5.87 -14.56 -8.93
N ARG A 11 4.80 -14.79 -8.13
CA ARG A 11 3.44 -14.40 -8.50
C ARG A 11 3.30 -12.87 -8.60
N PRO A 12 2.56 -12.35 -9.59
CA PRO A 12 2.19 -10.94 -9.63
C PRO A 12 1.48 -10.48 -8.35
N SER A 13 1.88 -9.32 -7.85
CA SER A 13 1.25 -8.62 -6.73
C SER A 13 0.12 -7.70 -7.23
N LEU A 14 -0.58 -7.02 -6.32
CA LEU A 14 -1.48 -5.92 -6.73
C LEU A 14 -0.72 -4.60 -7.00
N CYS A 15 0.60 -4.56 -6.79
CA CYS A 15 1.44 -3.41 -7.09
C CYS A 15 1.92 -3.46 -8.56
N GLY A 16 0.96 -3.33 -9.49
CA GLY A 16 1.23 -3.25 -10.93
C GLY A 16 2.06 -4.43 -11.45
N GLU A 17 3.25 -4.13 -11.97
CA GLU A 17 4.15 -5.12 -12.58
C GLU A 17 4.98 -5.92 -11.57
N TRP A 18 4.87 -5.65 -10.27
CA TRP A 18 5.74 -6.27 -9.28
C TRP A 18 5.26 -7.65 -8.87
N THR A 19 6.21 -8.55 -8.69
CA THR A 19 6.04 -9.83 -8.01
C THR A 19 5.96 -9.67 -6.49
N VAL A 20 5.49 -10.69 -5.78
CA VAL A 20 5.50 -10.73 -4.31
C VAL A 20 6.90 -10.46 -3.75
N GLU A 21 7.95 -11.03 -4.36
CA GLU A 21 9.32 -10.79 -3.92
C GLU A 21 9.74 -9.33 -4.06
N GLU A 22 9.35 -8.67 -5.16
CA GLU A 22 9.66 -7.26 -5.39
C GLU A 22 8.97 -6.36 -4.37
N VAL A 23 7.73 -6.64 -3.99
CA VAL A 23 7.05 -5.89 -2.92
C VAL A 23 7.79 -6.06 -1.58
N VAL A 24 8.28 -7.26 -1.25
CA VAL A 24 9.07 -7.48 -0.02
C VAL A 24 10.42 -6.78 -0.07
N ALA A 25 11.09 -6.79 -1.22
CA ALA A 25 12.34 -6.04 -1.41
C ALA A 25 12.11 -4.53 -1.30
N HIS A 26 10.99 -4.01 -1.80
CA HIS A 26 10.60 -2.61 -1.64
C HIS A 26 10.38 -2.23 -0.18
N LEU A 27 9.63 -3.03 0.58
CA LEU A 27 9.43 -2.80 2.02
C LEU A 27 10.76 -2.81 2.80
N THR A 28 11.70 -3.69 2.39
CA THR A 28 13.06 -3.71 2.95
C THR A 28 13.82 -2.40 2.66
N ALA A 29 13.71 -1.90 1.43
CA ALA A 29 14.30 -0.62 1.03
C ALA A 29 13.70 0.57 1.81
N GLY A 30 12.37 0.57 1.99
CA GLY A 30 11.63 1.61 2.70
C GLY A 30 12.05 1.73 4.16
N ALA A 31 12.15 0.60 4.88
CA ALA A 31 12.58 0.64 6.30
C ALA A 31 14.09 0.86 6.48
N SER A 32 14.89 0.70 5.43
CA SER A 32 16.34 0.95 5.46
C SER A 32 16.72 2.39 5.10
N VAL A 33 15.77 3.22 4.65
CA VAL A 33 16.05 4.53 4.06
C VAL A 33 15.24 5.62 4.74
N GLY A 34 15.89 6.48 5.53
CA GLY A 34 15.25 7.68 6.07
C GLY A 34 14.88 8.73 5.00
N THR A 35 13.83 9.52 5.26
CA THR A 35 13.64 10.93 4.83
C THR A 35 14.35 11.34 3.55
N VAL A 36 15.54 11.86 3.83
CA VAL A 36 16.42 12.56 2.94
C VAL A 36 16.93 11.65 1.82
N ARG A 37 17.26 10.39 2.10
CA ARG A 37 17.80 9.47 1.09
C ARG A 37 16.71 8.89 0.19
N TRP A 38 15.45 8.86 0.62
CA TRP A 38 14.30 8.55 -0.25
C TRP A 38 14.03 9.71 -1.24
N LEU A 39 13.96 10.95 -0.73
CA LEU A 39 13.79 12.16 -1.55
C LEU A 39 14.95 12.40 -2.54
N VAL A 40 16.20 12.28 -2.09
CA VAL A 40 17.40 12.41 -2.94
C VAL A 40 17.44 11.36 -4.05
N SER A 41 16.93 10.16 -3.77
CA SER A 41 16.92 9.08 -4.73
C SER A 41 15.74 9.19 -5.71
N MET A 42 14.62 9.81 -5.33
CA MET A 42 13.56 10.24 -6.28
C MET A 42 14.05 11.34 -7.21
N LEU A 43 14.80 12.32 -6.70
CA LEU A 43 15.48 13.35 -7.49
C LEU A 43 16.49 12.74 -8.49
N GLY A 44 17.30 11.75 -8.05
CA GLY A 44 18.25 11.03 -8.90
C GLY A 44 17.60 10.13 -9.97
N ALA A 45 16.31 9.81 -9.82
CA ALA A 45 15.52 9.10 -10.81
C ALA A 45 14.73 10.05 -11.73
N ARG A 46 14.99 11.37 -11.68
CA ARG A 46 14.24 12.40 -12.44
C ARG A 46 12.73 12.39 -12.17
N PHE A 47 12.33 12.07 -10.94
CA PHE A 47 10.92 11.91 -10.54
C PHE A 47 10.18 10.76 -11.26
N ASP A 48 10.90 9.86 -11.93
CA ASP A 48 10.38 8.61 -12.45
C ASP A 48 10.42 7.55 -11.34
N ALA A 49 9.27 7.30 -10.73
CA ALA A 49 9.12 6.32 -9.65
C ALA A 49 9.47 4.90 -10.13
N ASP A 50 9.26 4.56 -11.40
CA ASP A 50 9.49 3.23 -11.93
C ASP A 50 10.98 2.94 -12.14
N VAL A 51 11.76 3.91 -12.61
CA VAL A 51 13.23 3.81 -12.69
C VAL A 51 13.86 3.79 -11.30
N HIS A 52 13.34 4.60 -10.37
CA HIS A 52 13.77 4.59 -8.97
C HIS A 52 13.54 3.22 -8.33
N ASN A 53 12.32 2.71 -8.46
CA ASN A 53 11.90 1.47 -7.84
C ASN A 53 12.68 0.29 -8.42
N ARG A 54 12.85 0.18 -9.74
CA ARG A 54 13.65 -0.90 -10.35
C ARG A 54 15.11 -0.94 -9.85
N ARG A 55 15.75 0.21 -9.69
CA ARG A 55 17.14 0.27 -9.16
C ARG A 55 17.23 -0.15 -7.69
N ARG A 56 16.23 0.20 -6.88
CA ARG A 56 16.19 -0.19 -5.46
C ARG A 56 15.77 -1.64 -5.25
N LEU A 57 14.85 -2.14 -6.06
CA LEU A 57 14.45 -3.54 -6.08
C LEU A 57 15.68 -4.44 -6.35
N ALA A 58 16.49 -4.12 -7.36
CA ALA A 58 17.72 -4.86 -7.65
C ALA A 58 18.75 -4.83 -6.49
N ALA A 59 18.81 -3.73 -5.72
CA ALA A 59 19.73 -3.60 -4.60
C ALA A 59 19.29 -4.36 -3.35
N HIS A 60 17.98 -4.59 -3.17
CA HIS A 60 17.43 -5.18 -1.95
C HIS A 60 16.91 -6.61 -2.12
N ARG A 61 16.63 -7.07 -3.35
CA ARG A 61 16.43 -8.51 -3.64
C ARG A 61 17.69 -9.31 -3.32
N GLY A 62 17.51 -10.40 -2.61
CA GLY A 62 18.53 -11.42 -2.40
C GLY A 62 18.81 -12.20 -3.68
N ALA A 63 19.80 -13.09 -3.65
CA ALA A 63 20.01 -14.06 -4.72
C ALA A 63 18.87 -15.10 -4.76
N THR A 64 18.12 -15.23 -3.66
CA THR A 64 16.93 -16.08 -3.54
C THR A 64 15.81 -15.36 -2.76
N PRO A 65 14.54 -15.78 -2.90
CA PRO A 65 13.45 -15.21 -2.10
C PRO A 65 13.64 -15.40 -0.58
N ALA A 66 14.31 -16.49 -0.18
CA ALA A 66 14.67 -16.72 1.22
C ALA A 66 15.63 -15.65 1.75
N GLU A 67 16.62 -15.25 0.94
CA GLU A 67 17.52 -14.14 1.28
C GLU A 67 16.79 -12.78 1.30
N THR A 68 15.87 -12.54 0.34
CA THR A 68 15.02 -11.34 0.35
C THR A 68 14.20 -11.25 1.65
N LEU A 69 13.58 -12.37 2.07
CA LEU A 69 12.84 -12.43 3.33
C LEU A 69 13.75 -12.26 4.56
N ALA A 70 14.96 -12.81 4.54
CA ALA A 70 15.92 -12.64 5.64
C ALA A 70 16.33 -11.18 5.80
N ARG A 71 16.57 -10.46 4.70
CA ARG A 71 16.86 -9.03 4.71
C ARG A 71 15.69 -8.20 5.25
N TYR A 72 14.46 -8.52 4.84
CA TYR A 72 13.26 -7.87 5.37
C TYR A 72 13.12 -8.08 6.89
N ARG A 73 13.33 -9.31 7.38
CA ARG A 73 13.25 -9.63 8.81
C ARG A 73 14.29 -8.87 9.64
N ALA A 74 15.48 -8.65 9.09
CA ALA A 74 16.54 -7.92 9.78
C ALA A 74 16.20 -6.44 10.02
N ILE A 75 15.28 -5.86 9.24
CA ILE A 75 14.89 -4.44 9.34
C ILE A 75 13.51 -4.25 9.97
N VAL A 76 12.72 -5.31 10.16
CA VAL A 76 11.33 -5.21 10.63
C VAL A 76 11.20 -4.70 12.07
N THR A 77 12.23 -4.87 12.89
CA THR A 77 12.30 -4.32 14.26
C THR A 77 12.90 -2.91 14.30
N GLY A 78 13.27 -2.35 13.15
CA GLY A 78 13.78 -0.99 13.05
C GLY A 78 12.69 0.03 13.34
N THR A 79 12.99 1.01 14.18
CA THR A 79 12.09 2.13 14.52
C THR A 79 12.31 3.36 13.63
N THR A 80 13.15 3.24 12.61
CA THR A 80 13.49 4.34 11.71
C THR A 80 12.36 4.57 10.72
N ALA A 81 11.48 5.53 11.03
CA ALA A 81 10.51 6.03 10.07
C ALA A 81 11.16 7.09 9.16
N PRO A 82 10.87 7.10 7.85
CA PRO A 82 11.33 8.16 6.97
C PRO A 82 10.84 9.52 7.48
N THR A 83 9.56 9.61 7.80
CA THR A 83 8.87 10.81 8.29
C THR A 83 8.36 10.63 9.72
N GLY A 84 8.17 11.73 10.47
CA GLY A 84 7.44 11.70 11.75
C GLY A 84 5.93 11.41 11.61
N ASP A 85 5.42 11.31 10.38
CA ASP A 85 4.03 11.02 10.06
C ASP A 85 3.79 9.50 10.10
N VAL A 86 3.46 8.99 11.30
CA VAL A 86 3.24 7.55 11.56
C VAL A 86 2.17 6.93 10.65
N PRO A 87 1.00 7.58 10.40
CA PRO A 87 0.01 7.09 9.46
C PRO A 87 0.53 6.86 8.04
N ALA A 88 1.45 7.71 7.55
CA ALA A 88 2.01 7.55 6.21
C ALA A 88 2.83 6.25 6.10
N TRP A 89 3.66 5.95 7.11
CA TRP A 89 4.44 4.71 7.14
C TRP A 89 3.57 3.47 7.37
N LEU A 90 2.54 3.61 8.21
CA LEU A 90 1.56 2.54 8.42
C LEU A 90 0.80 2.21 7.12
N GLY A 91 0.54 3.22 6.28
CA GLY A 91 -0.02 3.04 4.95
C GLY A 91 0.83 2.16 4.06
N GLU A 92 2.14 2.37 4.01
CA GLU A 92 3.09 1.53 3.24
C GLU A 92 2.99 0.06 3.67
N VAL A 93 3.01 -0.21 4.98
CA VAL A 93 2.96 -1.58 5.51
C VAL A 93 1.62 -2.25 5.24
N ILE A 94 0.51 -1.54 5.49
CA ILE A 94 -0.84 -2.11 5.31
C ILE A 94 -1.12 -2.37 3.83
N VAL A 95 -0.89 -1.38 2.96
CA VAL A 95 -1.20 -1.49 1.52
C VAL A 95 -0.36 -2.58 0.88
N HIS A 96 0.96 -2.57 1.06
CA HIS A 96 1.83 -3.58 0.47
C HIS A 96 1.68 -4.96 1.10
N GLY A 97 1.30 -5.04 2.38
CA GLY A 97 0.87 -6.29 2.99
C GLY A 97 -0.30 -6.92 2.23
N GLN A 98 -1.31 -6.12 1.85
CA GLN A 98 -2.42 -6.61 1.04
C GLN A 98 -2.04 -6.87 -0.42
N ASP A 99 -1.14 -6.08 -1.01
CA ASP A 99 -0.63 -6.32 -2.36
C ASP A 99 0.03 -7.71 -2.49
N ILE A 100 0.61 -8.22 -1.39
CA ILE A 100 1.18 -9.57 -1.30
C ILE A 100 0.10 -10.62 -0.99
N LEU A 101 -0.71 -10.39 0.05
CA LEU A 101 -1.59 -11.43 0.59
C LEU A 101 -2.76 -11.76 -0.33
N ARG A 102 -3.32 -10.74 -1.01
CA ARG A 102 -4.53 -10.90 -1.82
C ARG A 102 -4.31 -11.82 -3.03
N PRO A 103 -3.25 -11.68 -3.85
CA PRO A 103 -2.95 -12.62 -4.94
C PRO A 103 -2.56 -14.03 -4.48
N LEU A 104 -2.16 -14.17 -3.21
CA LEU A 104 -1.88 -15.46 -2.58
C LEU A 104 -3.13 -16.13 -1.99
N GLY A 105 -4.30 -15.50 -2.08
CA GLY A 105 -5.54 -16.01 -1.47
C GLY A 105 -5.48 -16.04 0.06
N ARG A 106 -4.62 -15.22 0.67
CA ARG A 106 -4.45 -15.14 2.13
C ARG A 106 -5.13 -13.89 2.65
N ALA A 107 -5.80 -14.02 3.79
CA ALA A 107 -6.44 -12.90 4.47
C ALA A 107 -5.62 -12.49 5.71
N TYR A 108 -5.47 -11.19 5.90
CA TYR A 108 -4.99 -10.61 7.15
C TYR A 108 -5.74 -9.31 7.38
N ALA A 109 -6.35 -9.18 8.55
CA ALA A 109 -7.00 -7.95 8.99
C ALA A 109 -6.05 -7.24 9.96
N PRO A 110 -5.46 -6.09 9.58
CA PRO A 110 -4.73 -5.26 10.53
C PRO A 110 -5.67 -4.74 11.62
N PRO A 111 -5.15 -4.34 12.80
CA PRO A 111 -5.97 -3.75 13.85
C PRO A 111 -6.77 -2.55 13.34
N ILE A 112 -8.06 -2.46 13.70
CA ILE A 112 -8.99 -1.49 13.11
C ILE A 112 -8.55 -0.04 13.34
N GLU A 113 -7.96 0.25 14.49
CA GLU A 113 -7.40 1.56 14.83
C GLU A 113 -6.25 1.96 13.90
N SER A 114 -5.44 0.98 13.49
CA SER A 114 -4.33 1.19 12.55
C SER A 114 -4.87 1.51 11.15
N VAL A 115 -5.85 0.74 10.69
CA VAL A 115 -6.45 0.96 9.36
C VAL A 115 -7.23 2.28 9.31
N THR A 116 -7.91 2.64 10.40
CA THR A 116 -8.64 3.91 10.53
C THR A 116 -7.70 5.11 10.41
N ALA A 117 -6.56 5.10 11.11
CA ALA A 117 -5.59 6.19 11.04
C ALA A 117 -5.04 6.38 9.61
N VAL A 118 -4.80 5.29 8.87
CA VAL A 118 -4.39 5.36 7.45
C VAL A 118 -5.53 5.89 6.57
N ALA A 119 -6.77 5.43 6.80
CA ALA A 119 -7.94 5.86 6.04
C ALA A 119 -8.16 7.38 6.15
N GLU A 120 -8.07 7.91 7.38
CA GLU A 120 -8.16 9.35 7.66
C GLU A 120 -7.04 10.14 6.96
N PHE A 121 -5.81 9.63 7.02
CA PHE A 121 -4.66 10.25 6.35
C PHE A 121 -4.86 10.30 4.82
N PHE A 122 -5.29 9.19 4.21
CA PHE A 122 -5.56 9.08 2.77
C PHE A 122 -6.70 9.97 2.30
N ALA A 123 -7.78 10.10 3.08
CA ALA A 123 -8.88 11.00 2.76
C ALA A 123 -8.49 12.49 2.92
N ALA A 124 -7.57 12.80 3.85
CA ALA A 124 -7.17 14.17 4.14
C ALA A 124 -6.23 14.77 3.09
N ARG A 125 -5.33 13.99 2.50
CA ARG A 125 -4.32 14.48 1.54
C ARG A 125 -3.81 13.38 0.60
N ASP A 126 -3.29 13.81 -0.55
CA ASP A 126 -2.44 12.97 -1.40
C ASP A 126 -1.01 12.95 -0.81
N PHE A 127 -0.32 11.82 -0.93
CA PHE A 127 1.06 11.67 -0.46
C PHE A 127 1.89 10.84 -1.45
N ALA A 128 2.00 9.52 -1.24
CA ALA A 128 2.67 8.60 -2.16
C ALA A 128 1.75 8.17 -3.31
N VAL A 129 0.44 8.30 -3.11
CA VAL A 129 -0.62 8.01 -4.08
C VAL A 129 -1.62 9.18 -4.11
N ASN A 130 -2.42 9.24 -5.16
CA ASN A 130 -3.49 10.23 -5.36
C ASN A 130 -4.76 9.92 -4.52
N SER A 131 -4.59 9.49 -3.27
CA SER A 131 -5.65 8.92 -2.45
C SER A 131 -6.83 9.84 -2.21
N ARG A 132 -6.59 11.09 -1.82
CA ARG A 132 -7.65 12.10 -1.63
C ARG A 132 -8.28 12.46 -2.97
N THR A 133 -7.46 12.59 -4.01
CA THR A 133 -7.94 12.91 -5.36
C THR A 133 -8.90 11.83 -5.88
N LEU A 134 -8.63 10.54 -5.64
CA LEU A 134 -9.51 9.44 -6.04
C LEU A 134 -10.89 9.50 -5.39
N VAL A 135 -10.99 9.98 -4.15
CA VAL A 135 -12.26 10.01 -3.39
C VAL A 135 -12.92 11.39 -3.31
N ARG A 136 -12.42 12.36 -4.07
CA ARG A 136 -13.01 13.71 -4.12
C ARG A 136 -14.49 13.64 -4.51
N ASP A 137 -15.32 14.42 -3.83
CA ASP A 137 -16.78 14.50 -4.03
C ASP A 137 -17.53 13.18 -3.76
N LEU A 138 -16.94 12.28 -2.96
CA LEU A 138 -17.57 11.05 -2.46
C LEU A 138 -17.70 11.11 -0.94
N ARG A 139 -18.73 10.44 -0.42
CA ARG A 139 -18.88 10.21 1.02
C ARG A 139 -18.43 8.80 1.35
N LEU A 140 -17.32 8.67 2.08
CA LEU A 140 -16.81 7.39 2.57
C LEU A 140 -17.36 7.10 3.97
N ARG A 141 -17.81 5.87 4.21
CA ARG A 141 -18.26 5.43 5.54
C ARG A 141 -17.93 3.97 5.77
N ALA A 142 -17.08 3.70 6.75
CA ALA A 142 -16.83 2.34 7.22
C ALA A 142 -18.08 1.72 7.86
N ASP A 143 -18.23 0.41 7.74
CA ASP A 143 -19.27 -0.37 8.43
C ASP A 143 -18.72 -1.24 9.59
N ASP A 144 -17.40 -1.32 9.71
CA ASP A 144 -16.66 -2.08 10.73
C ASP A 144 -15.86 -1.19 11.70
N GLY A 145 -15.95 0.13 11.56
CA GLY A 145 -15.17 1.09 12.31
C GLY A 145 -15.74 2.52 12.26
N PRO A 146 -15.09 3.47 12.95
CA PRO A 146 -15.58 4.84 13.06
C PRO A 146 -15.30 5.71 11.83
N PHE A 147 -14.51 5.22 10.87
CA PHE A 147 -14.03 6.01 9.75
C PHE A 147 -15.17 6.55 8.88
N THR A 148 -15.17 7.86 8.67
CA THR A 148 -16.04 8.57 7.74
C THR A 148 -15.30 9.76 7.17
N ALA A 149 -15.52 10.08 5.90
CA ALA A 149 -14.89 11.24 5.26
C ALA A 149 -15.68 11.74 4.05
N GLY A 150 -15.58 13.05 3.80
CA GLY A 150 -16.14 13.68 2.61
C GLY A 150 -17.66 13.74 2.58
N ASP A 151 -18.16 14.31 1.48
CA ASP A 151 -19.57 14.54 1.20
C ASP A 151 -19.86 14.19 -0.27
N GLY A 152 -21.03 13.63 -0.55
CA GLY A 152 -21.42 13.19 -1.89
C GLY A 152 -22.06 11.79 -1.91
N PRO A 153 -22.07 11.12 -3.07
CA PRO A 153 -22.55 9.74 -3.20
C PRO A 153 -21.79 8.80 -2.25
N LEU A 154 -22.56 7.97 -1.52
CA LEU A 154 -22.02 7.07 -0.51
C LEU A 154 -21.18 5.93 -1.13
N VAL A 155 -20.03 5.68 -0.54
CA VAL A 155 -19.21 4.47 -0.67
C VAL A 155 -19.04 3.89 0.74
N THR A 156 -19.46 2.66 0.94
CA THR A 156 -19.48 2.01 2.26
C THR A 156 -19.02 0.56 2.18
N GLY A 157 -18.40 0.08 3.24
CA GLY A 157 -17.80 -1.25 3.35
C GLY A 157 -16.75 -1.25 4.46
N GLY A 158 -15.97 -2.32 4.58
CA GLY A 158 -14.93 -2.42 5.60
C GLY A 158 -13.86 -1.34 5.44
N THR A 159 -13.29 -0.89 6.57
CA THR A 159 -12.28 0.18 6.60
C THR A 159 -11.06 -0.19 5.75
N LEU A 160 -10.65 -1.46 5.75
CA LEU A 160 -9.55 -1.94 4.90
C LEU A 160 -9.86 -1.82 3.41
N ALA A 161 -11.08 -2.19 2.98
CA ALA A 161 -11.47 -2.09 1.58
C ALA A 161 -11.52 -0.63 1.11
N LEU A 162 -12.04 0.27 1.95
CA LEU A 162 -12.02 1.72 1.68
C LEU A 162 -10.58 2.23 1.55
N THR A 163 -9.68 1.86 2.48
CA THR A 163 -8.27 2.25 2.44
C THR A 163 -7.56 1.72 1.20
N MET A 164 -7.78 0.47 0.82
CA MET A 164 -7.15 -0.12 -0.37
C MET A 164 -7.69 0.48 -1.67
N ALA A 165 -8.99 0.79 -1.74
CA ALA A 165 -9.57 1.51 -2.88
C ALA A 165 -9.04 2.95 -2.98
N MET A 166 -8.87 3.65 -1.84
CA MET A 166 -8.16 4.94 -1.78
C MET A 166 -6.70 4.82 -2.22
N ALA A 167 -6.06 3.67 -2.03
CA ALA A 167 -4.73 3.40 -2.58
C ALA A 167 -4.75 3.02 -4.07
N GLY A 168 -5.89 3.07 -4.76
CA GLY A 168 -6.01 2.74 -6.19
C GLY A 168 -6.13 1.24 -6.50
N ARG A 169 -6.26 0.35 -5.51
CA ARG A 169 -6.40 -1.10 -5.75
C ARG A 169 -7.85 -1.43 -6.10
N VAL A 170 -8.18 -1.34 -7.39
CA VAL A 170 -9.54 -1.49 -7.93
C VAL A 170 -10.28 -2.76 -7.48
N THR A 171 -9.56 -3.86 -7.23
CA THR A 171 -10.15 -5.14 -6.78
C THR A 171 -10.87 -5.02 -5.44
N PHE A 172 -10.48 -4.07 -4.58
CA PHE A 172 -11.18 -3.83 -3.32
C PHE A 172 -12.50 -3.07 -3.50
N CYS A 173 -12.76 -2.48 -4.67
CA CYS A 173 -14.08 -1.93 -4.98
C CYS A 173 -15.16 -3.00 -5.09
N ASP A 174 -14.80 -4.28 -5.24
CA ASP A 174 -15.74 -5.42 -5.23
C ASP A 174 -16.33 -5.68 -3.84
N GLU A 175 -15.67 -5.18 -2.79
CA GLU A 175 -16.11 -5.28 -1.38
C GLU A 175 -16.87 -4.04 -0.92
N LEU A 176 -17.04 -3.04 -1.80
CA LEU A 176 -17.68 -1.77 -1.48
C LEU A 176 -19.08 -1.71 -2.08
N SER A 177 -19.95 -0.98 -1.39
CA SER A 177 -21.35 -0.75 -1.76
C SER A 177 -21.70 0.74 -1.78
N GLY A 178 -22.76 1.07 -2.50
CA GLY A 178 -23.33 2.42 -2.54
C GLY A 178 -23.14 3.14 -3.89
N PRO A 179 -23.86 4.25 -4.09
CA PRO A 179 -23.92 4.95 -5.37
C PRO A 179 -22.60 5.58 -5.83
N GLY A 180 -21.63 5.76 -4.93
CA GLY A 180 -20.30 6.29 -5.27
C GLY A 180 -19.32 5.25 -5.82
N VAL A 181 -19.60 3.95 -5.67
CA VAL A 181 -18.66 2.87 -6.04
C VAL A 181 -18.28 2.90 -7.53
N PRO A 182 -19.21 3.09 -8.49
CA PRO A 182 -18.83 3.16 -9.90
C PRO A 182 -17.86 4.28 -10.22
N VAL A 183 -18.04 5.44 -9.56
CA VAL A 183 -17.16 6.61 -9.71
C VAL A 183 -15.76 6.29 -9.17
N LEU A 184 -15.68 5.76 -7.95
CA LEU A 184 -14.39 5.37 -7.36
C LEU A 184 -13.66 4.34 -8.24
N ARG A 185 -14.37 3.29 -8.67
CA ARG A 185 -13.82 2.24 -9.54
C ARG A 185 -13.22 2.79 -10.82
N SER A 186 -13.92 3.70 -11.51
CA SER A 186 -13.42 4.30 -12.75
C SER A 186 -12.13 5.10 -12.55
N ARG A 187 -11.98 5.73 -11.37
CA ARG A 187 -10.79 6.53 -11.04
C ARG A 187 -9.59 5.65 -10.69
N CYS A 188 -9.81 4.44 -10.16
CA CYS A 188 -8.74 3.47 -9.90
C CYS A 188 -8.17 2.82 -11.17
N THR A 189 -8.90 2.85 -12.28
CA THR A 189 -8.49 2.24 -13.56
C THR A 189 -7.96 3.25 -14.59
N SER A 190 -7.88 4.53 -14.22
CA SER A 190 -7.41 5.64 -15.07
C SER A 190 -5.93 5.90 -14.85
#